data_AF-A0A317N1U4-F1
#
_entry.id   AF-A0A317N1U4-F1
#
_cell.length_a   1.000
_cell.length_b   1.000
_cell.length_c   1.000
_cell.angle_alpha   90.00
_cell.angle_beta   90.00
_cell.angle_gamma   90.00
#
_symmetry.space_group_name_H-M   'P 1'
#
loop_
_entity.id
_entity.type
_entity.pdbx_description
1 polymer ?
#
loop_
_entity_poly.entity_id
_entity_poly.type
_entity_poly.pdbx_seq_one_letter_code
_entity_poly.pdbx_strand_id
1 'polypeptide(L)'
;MSEGYRSNVFAPRLLCAALLLACVSLPASARPWKEKYDNTYGYALMSLDERIALREHMRSLHSLNECRAYQAEHRRQMNARAKAQGKTLPAPHWDACAQLRALGHFNTPSQPRPGGG
;
A
#
# COMPACT_ATOMS: atom_id res chain seq x y z
N MET A 1 -42.23 -53.81 -26.84
CA MET A 1 -41.20 -52.77 -26.92
C MET A 1 -41.95 -51.46 -27.19
N SER A 2 -42.75 -50.98 -26.22
CA SER A 2 -42.37 -50.12 -25.07
C SER A 2 -41.83 -48.77 -25.56
N GLU A 3 -42.72 -47.84 -25.93
CA GLU A 3 -43.36 -46.80 -25.09
C GLU A 3 -42.44 -45.64 -24.73
N GLY A 4 -42.74 -44.50 -25.36
CA GLY A 4 -42.05 -43.24 -25.20
C GLY A 4 -42.14 -42.70 -23.78
N TYR A 5 -40.97 -42.35 -23.25
CA TYR A 5 -40.80 -41.69 -21.97
C TYR A 5 -41.38 -40.26 -22.04
N ARG A 6 -42.63 -40.11 -21.60
CA ARG A 6 -43.30 -38.82 -21.41
C ARG A 6 -42.56 -38.00 -20.36
N SER A 7 -42.17 -36.81 -20.79
CA SER A 7 -41.59 -35.71 -20.02
C SER A 7 -42.46 -35.36 -18.80
N ASN A 8 -41.96 -35.65 -17.59
CA ASN A 8 -42.49 -35.07 -16.35
C ASN A 8 -41.72 -33.78 -16.00
N VAL A 9 -42.14 -32.68 -16.62
CA VAL A 9 -41.75 -31.30 -16.28
C VAL A 9 -42.54 -30.81 -15.06
N PHE A 10 -42.40 -31.51 -13.93
CA PHE A 10 -42.92 -31.06 -12.64
C PHE A 10 -41.97 -31.53 -11.53
N ALA A 11 -40.99 -30.69 -11.19
CA ALA A 11 -40.35 -30.53 -9.87
C ALA A 11 -38.84 -30.17 -9.93
N PRO A 12 -38.44 -28.96 -10.39
CA PRO A 12 -37.15 -28.41 -9.98
C PRO A 12 -37.24 -27.03 -9.32
N ARG A 13 -38.44 -26.56 -8.94
CA ARG A 13 -38.61 -25.22 -8.34
C ARG A 13 -38.46 -25.14 -6.82
N LEU A 14 -38.47 -26.27 -6.11
CA LEU A 14 -38.40 -26.30 -4.65
C LEU A 14 -37.03 -26.70 -4.08
N LEU A 15 -36.09 -27.14 -4.92
CA LEU A 15 -34.74 -27.51 -4.47
C LEU A 15 -33.72 -26.37 -4.55
N CYS A 16 -33.99 -25.29 -5.29
CA CYS A 16 -33.07 -24.14 -5.36
C CYS A 16 -33.28 -23.09 -4.24
N ALA A 17 -34.48 -23.04 -3.64
CA ALA A 17 -34.79 -22.02 -2.63
C ALA A 17 -34.16 -22.30 -1.25
N ALA A 18 -33.83 -23.56 -0.94
CA ALA A 18 -33.22 -23.93 0.33
C ALA A 18 -31.70 -23.69 0.39
N LEU A 19 -31.02 -23.49 -0.74
CA LEU A 19 -29.56 -23.26 -0.76
C LEU A 19 -29.16 -21.78 -0.64
N LEU A 20 -30.11 -20.85 -0.72
CA LEU A 20 -29.84 -19.40 -0.67
C LEU A 20 -29.90 -18.80 0.74
N LEU A 21 -30.37 -19.54 1.76
CA LEU A 21 -30.57 -19.00 3.11
C LEU A 21 -29.46 -19.34 4.13
N ALA A 22 -28.32 -19.87 3.68
CA ALA A 22 -27.22 -20.28 4.57
C ALA A 22 -25.90 -19.49 4.37
N CYS A 23 -25.86 -18.44 3.54
CA CYS A 23 -24.64 -17.65 3.29
C CYS A 23 -24.57 -16.29 4.00
N VAL A 24 -25.55 -15.92 4.83
CA VAL A 24 -25.63 -14.57 5.44
C VAL A 24 -24.91 -14.45 6.79
N SER A 25 -24.20 -15.48 7.24
CA SER A 25 -23.54 -15.46 8.56
C SER A 25 -22.03 -15.66 8.49
N LEU A 26 -21.35 -15.08 7.49
CA LEU A 26 -19.92 -14.81 7.64
C LEU A 26 -19.78 -13.53 8.48
N PRO A 27 -19.35 -13.60 9.75
CA PRO A 27 -18.92 -12.39 10.44
C PRO A 27 -17.76 -11.81 9.61
N ALA A 28 -17.94 -10.58 9.16
CA ALA A 28 -16.87 -9.79 8.57
C ALA A 28 -15.82 -9.55 9.66
N SER A 29 -14.95 -10.54 9.89
CA SER A 29 -13.80 -10.37 10.77
C SER A 29 -12.95 -9.26 10.16
N ALA A 30 -12.85 -8.20 10.96
CA ALA A 30 -12.08 -7.00 10.72
C ALA A 30 -10.79 -7.28 9.95
N ARG A 31 -10.54 -6.52 8.88
CA ARG A 31 -9.30 -6.57 8.09
C ARG A 31 -8.12 -6.17 9.00
N PRO A 32 -7.30 -7.10 9.54
CA PRO A 32 -6.25 -6.76 10.52
C PRO A 32 -5.04 -6.08 9.85
N TRP A 33 -5.07 -5.95 8.54
CA TRP A 33 -3.95 -5.49 7.74
C TRP A 33 -3.84 -3.97 7.72
N LYS A 34 -4.93 -3.21 7.91
CA LYS A 34 -4.92 -1.75 7.74
C LYS A 34 -4.11 -1.02 8.82
N GLU A 35 -4.26 -1.42 10.08
CA GLU A 35 -3.53 -0.78 11.20
C GLU A 35 -2.01 -1.03 11.17
N LYS A 36 -1.55 -2.18 10.66
CA LYS A 36 -0.12 -2.45 10.52
C LYS A 36 0.55 -1.56 9.47
N TYR A 37 -0.18 -1.16 8.42
CA TYR A 37 0.34 -0.26 7.39
C TYR A 37 0.20 1.22 7.75
N ASP A 38 -0.75 1.58 8.61
CA ASP A 38 -0.85 2.92 9.18
C ASP A 38 0.35 3.25 10.10
N ASN A 39 1.05 2.22 10.57
CA ASN A 39 2.29 2.33 11.34
C ASN A 39 3.56 2.28 10.46
N THR A 40 3.42 2.06 9.15
CA THR A 40 4.53 2.06 8.20
C THR A 40 4.86 3.50 7.84
N TYR A 41 5.53 4.21 8.76
CA TYR A 41 6.15 5.51 8.53
C TYR A 41 5.16 6.68 8.34
N GLY A 42 5.69 7.89 8.23
CA GLY A 42 4.94 9.11 7.90
C GLY A 42 4.15 9.06 6.58
N TYR A 43 4.19 7.95 5.84
CA TYR A 43 3.38 7.72 4.64
C TYR A 43 1.89 7.97 4.90
N ALA A 44 1.32 7.47 5.99
CA ALA A 44 -0.09 7.72 6.33
C ALA A 44 -0.43 9.23 6.54
N LEU A 45 0.59 10.08 6.72
CA LEU A 45 0.49 11.53 6.87
C LEU A 45 0.81 12.30 5.58
N MET A 46 1.04 11.59 4.47
CA MET A 46 1.35 12.14 3.16
C MET A 46 0.28 11.76 2.13
N SER A 47 -0.05 12.72 1.26
CA SER A 47 -0.87 12.45 0.07
C SER A 47 -0.13 11.53 -0.92
N LEU A 48 -0.86 10.98 -1.89
CA LEU A 48 -0.22 10.16 -2.93
C LEU A 48 0.79 10.98 -3.75
N ASP A 49 0.44 12.21 -4.12
CA ASP A 49 1.30 13.10 -4.89
C ASP A 49 2.58 13.46 -4.13
N GLU A 50 2.48 13.73 -2.83
CA GLU A 50 3.65 14.02 -2.00
C GLU A 50 4.61 12.83 -1.94
N ARG A 51 4.08 11.59 -1.97
CA ARG A 51 4.92 10.38 -1.98
C ARG A 51 5.65 10.21 -3.31
N ILE A 52 4.99 10.56 -4.42
CA ILE A 52 5.60 10.55 -5.76
C ILE A 52 6.70 11.61 -5.83
N ALA A 53 6.39 12.85 -5.44
CA ALA A 53 7.34 13.94 -5.39
C ALA A 53 8.55 13.63 -4.49
N LEU A 54 8.32 13.03 -3.31
CA LEU A 54 9.39 12.56 -2.43
C LEU A 54 10.29 11.55 -3.14
N ARG A 55 9.71 10.57 -3.84
CA ARG A 55 10.47 9.54 -4.55
C ARG A 55 11.27 10.13 -5.70
N GLU A 56 10.67 11.01 -6.49
CA GLU A 56 11.33 11.70 -7.60
C GLU A 56 12.47 12.57 -7.12
N HIS A 57 12.25 13.34 -6.06
CA HIS A 57 13.30 14.18 -5.48
C HIS A 57 14.44 13.34 -4.92
N MET A 58 14.15 12.27 -4.17
CA MET A 58 15.20 11.37 -3.67
C MET A 58 16.03 10.73 -4.79
N ARG A 59 15.45 10.54 -5.99
CA ARG A 59 16.14 10.03 -7.17
C ARG A 59 16.99 11.08 -7.90
N SER A 60 16.73 12.37 -7.67
CA SER A 60 17.46 13.49 -8.28
C SER A 60 18.63 13.99 -7.43
N LEU A 61 18.75 13.54 -6.17
CA LEU A 61 19.84 13.94 -5.29
C LEU A 61 21.15 13.29 -5.75
N HIS A 62 22.24 14.08 -5.78
CA HIS A 62 23.53 13.63 -6.32
C HIS A 62 24.53 13.27 -5.23
N SER A 63 24.29 13.68 -3.98
CA SER A 63 25.18 13.36 -2.86
C SER A 63 24.45 12.76 -1.66
N LEU A 64 25.21 11.99 -0.87
CA LEU A 64 24.74 11.46 0.40
C LEU A 64 24.37 12.57 1.39
N ASN A 65 25.12 13.68 1.37
CA ASN A 65 24.90 14.79 2.28
C ASN A 65 23.56 15.50 1.98
N GLU A 66 23.29 15.78 0.71
CA GLU A 66 22.00 16.35 0.28
C GLU A 66 20.84 15.39 0.60
N CYS A 67 21.02 14.08 0.38
CA CYS A 67 20.04 13.08 0.77
C CYS A 67 19.70 13.15 2.27
N ARG A 68 20.71 13.20 3.13
CA ARG A 68 20.51 13.25 4.58
C ARG A 68 19.88 14.56 5.04
N ALA A 69 20.29 15.68 4.46
CA ALA A 69 19.69 16.99 4.74
C ALA A 69 18.20 17.00 4.38
N TYR A 70 17.87 16.50 3.18
CA TYR A 70 16.49 16.41 2.72
C TYR A 70 15.66 15.43 3.55
N GLN A 71 16.19 14.25 3.89
CA GLN A 71 15.51 13.28 4.75
C GLN A 71 15.25 13.85 6.16
N ALA A 72 16.20 14.60 6.71
CA ALA A 72 16.05 15.21 8.03
C ALA A 72 14.95 16.29 8.02
N GLU A 73 14.91 17.13 6.99
CA GLU A 73 13.88 18.16 6.86
C GLU A 73 12.50 17.53 6.62
N HIS A 74 12.41 16.55 5.73
CA HIS A 74 11.17 15.82 5.50
C HIS A 74 10.65 15.15 6.79
N ARG A 75 11.54 14.55 7.59
CA ARG A 75 11.17 13.97 8.89
C ARG A 75 10.64 15.03 9.87
N ARG A 76 11.24 16.23 9.91
CA ARG A 76 10.74 17.33 10.75
C ARG A 76 9.32 17.72 10.36
N GLN A 77 9.04 17.82 9.07
CA GLN A 77 7.71 18.11 8.55
C GLN A 77 6.71 17.01 8.93
N MET A 78 7.09 15.74 8.79
CA MET A 78 6.22 14.63 9.18
C MET A 78 5.96 14.59 10.69
N ASN A 79 6.97 14.85 11.51
CA ASN A 79 6.81 14.95 12.97
C ASN A 79 5.88 16.10 13.37
N ALA A 80 5.97 17.25 12.71
CA ALA A 80 5.07 18.37 12.95
C ALA A 80 3.61 17.99 12.61
N ARG A 81 3.39 17.34 11.46
CA ARG A 81 2.05 16.84 11.06
C ARG A 81 1.52 15.78 12.01
N ALA A 82 2.36 14.84 12.43
CA ALA A 82 1.99 13.81 13.39
C ALA A 82 1.56 14.43 14.73
N LYS A 83 2.37 15.36 15.24
CA LYS A 83 2.08 16.09 16.49
C LYS A 83 0.76 16.86 16.40
N ALA A 84 0.47 17.51 15.26
CA ALA A 84 -0.79 18.19 15.04
C ALA A 84 -2.00 17.24 15.09
N GLN A 85 -1.81 15.96 14.77
CA GLN A 85 -2.83 14.91 14.86
C GLN A 85 -2.80 14.13 16.19
N GLY A 86 -2.00 14.58 17.18
CA GLY A 86 -1.82 13.87 18.45
C GLY A 86 -1.08 12.54 18.35
N LYS A 87 -0.39 12.29 17.23
CA LYS A 87 0.38 11.06 16.96
C LYS A 87 1.87 11.32 17.13
N THR A 88 2.61 10.28 17.51
CA THR A 88 4.08 10.28 17.50
C THR A 88 4.55 9.34 16.42
N LEU A 89 5.46 9.79 15.54
CA LEU A 89 6.06 8.93 14.55
C LEU A 89 7.24 8.17 15.15
N PRO A 90 7.30 6.83 15.01
CA PRO A 90 8.46 6.06 15.40
C PRO A 90 9.68 6.42 14.55
N ALA A 91 10.86 6.13 15.06
CA ALA A 91 12.09 6.29 14.30
C ALA A 91 12.06 5.40 13.03
N PRO A 92 12.72 5.82 11.94
CA PRO A 92 12.88 5.00 10.75
C PRO A 92 13.49 3.64 11.07
N HIS A 93 12.86 2.56 10.62
CA HIS A 93 13.47 1.22 10.73
C HIS A 93 14.63 1.00 9.73
N TRP A 94 14.79 1.91 8.76
CA TRP A 94 15.73 1.82 7.64
C TRP A 94 16.24 3.21 7.25
N ASP A 95 17.52 3.31 6.89
CA ASP A 95 18.12 4.51 6.33
C ASP A 95 18.03 4.47 4.80
N ALA A 96 17.06 5.21 4.25
CA ALA A 96 16.87 5.31 2.79
C ALA A 96 18.10 5.87 2.05
N CYS A 97 18.85 6.80 2.66
CA CYS A 97 20.04 7.38 2.04
C CYS A 97 21.20 6.38 2.02
N ALA A 98 21.36 5.58 3.08
CA ALA A 98 22.33 4.49 3.10
C ALA A 98 22.01 3.43 2.02
N GLN A 99 20.74 3.11 1.82
CA GLN A 99 20.30 2.18 0.78
C GLN A 99 20.58 2.72 -0.63
N LEU A 100 20.26 4.00 -0.89
CA LEU A 100 20.60 4.65 -2.17
C LEU A 100 22.11 4.64 -2.44
N ARG A 101 22.93 4.86 -1.41
CA ARG A 101 24.39 4.74 -1.52
C ARG A 101 24.83 3.31 -1.84
N ALA A 102 24.26 2.31 -1.17
CA ALA A 102 24.57 0.91 -1.43
C ALA A 102 24.20 0.48 -2.86
N LEU A 103 23.14 1.08 -3.42
CA LEU A 103 22.74 0.93 -4.82
C LEU A 103 23.63 1.72 -5.82
N GLY A 104 24.65 2.42 -5.33
CA GLY A 104 25.56 3.20 -6.17
C GLY A 104 25.01 4.53 -6.67
N HIS A 105 23.88 5.02 -6.13
CA HIS A 105 23.21 6.23 -6.64
C HIS A 105 24.10 7.48 -6.64
N PHE A 106 25.03 7.57 -5.68
CA PHE A 106 25.93 8.72 -5.51
C PHE A 106 27.35 8.48 -6.06
N ASN A 107 27.59 7.33 -6.70
CA ASN A 107 28.92 6.96 -7.21
C ASN A 107 29.11 7.33 -8.69
N THR A 108 28.04 7.70 -9.40
CA THR A 108 28.07 8.06 -10.82
C THR A 108 27.85 9.56 -11.00
N PRO A 109 28.68 10.25 -11.81
CA PRO A 109 28.39 11.63 -12.22
C PRO A 109 27.01 11.69 -12.87
N SER A 110 26.20 12.65 -12.43
CA SER A 110 24.78 12.81 -12.74
C SER A 110 24.45 12.67 -14.23
N GLN A 111 24.00 11.48 -14.63
CA GLN A 111 23.25 11.27 -15.87
C GLN A 111 21.77 11.19 -15.52
N PRO A 112 20.88 11.89 -16.25
CA PRO A 112 19.44 11.77 -16.05
C PRO A 112 19.03 10.31 -16.27
N ARG A 113 18.46 9.68 -15.24
CA ARG A 113 18.00 8.29 -15.32
C ARG A 113 16.72 8.26 -16.18
N PRO A 114 16.63 7.40 -17.22
CA PRO A 114 15.41 7.29 -18.00
C PRO A 114 14.25 6.88 -17.08
N GLY A 115 13.16 7.63 -17.18
CA GLY A 115 11.95 7.43 -16.39
C GLY A 115 11.37 6.04 -16.64
N GLY A 116 11.26 5.23 -15.59
CA GLY A 116 10.56 3.96 -15.63
C GLY A 116 9.07 4.23 -15.39
N GLY A 117 8.27 4.02 -16.44
CA GLY A 117 6.80 4.01 -16.39
C GLY A 117 6.24 2.69 -15.87
#